data_AF-L0L4J4-F1
#
_entry.id   AF-L0L4J4-F1
#
_cell.length_a   1.000
_cell.length_b   1.000
_cell.length_c   1.000
_cell.angle_alpha   90.00
_cell.angle_beta   90.00
_cell.angle_gamma   90.00
#
_symmetry.space_group_name_H-M   'P 1'
#
loop_
_entity.id
_entity.type
_entity.pdbx_description
1 polymer ?
#
loop_
_entity_poly.entity_id
_entity_poly.type
_entity_poly.pdbx_seq_one_letter_code
_entity_poly.pdbx_strand_id
1 'polypeptide(L)'
;FRLYCHNDTLEALGRPEDIFHDNSIQLKAIFAKQSFLRAELQPDIEMLDKKIIRITQELGTADFIVHHIHAFTIHVTLLILSKGVLYARNSRFVSDKLELGFTYPCDGPGRGGTCQISPWD
;
A
#
# COMPACT_ATOMS: atom_id res chain seq x y z
N PHE A 1 -1.51 -6.60 -4.89
CA PHE A 1 -2.54 -6.34 -5.92
C PHE A 1 -2.63 -7.51 -6.90
N ARG A 2 -1.57 -7.82 -7.65
CA ARG A 2 -1.57 -8.95 -8.60
C ARG A 2 -1.94 -10.31 -7.98
N LEU A 3 -1.62 -10.55 -6.71
CA LEU A 3 -2.05 -11.76 -5.99
C LEU A 3 -3.59 -11.86 -5.87
N TYR A 4 -4.30 -10.75 -5.73
CA TYR A 4 -5.77 -10.74 -5.75
C TYR A 4 -6.29 -11.10 -7.15
N CYS A 5 -5.76 -10.47 -8.21
CA CYS A 5 -6.16 -10.81 -9.58
C CYS A 5 -5.83 -12.27 -9.95
N HIS A 6 -4.71 -12.80 -9.45
CA HIS A 6 -4.33 -14.21 -9.58
C HIS A 6 -5.37 -15.12 -8.92
N ASN A 7 -5.75 -14.83 -7.67
CA ASN A 7 -6.79 -15.57 -6.96
C ASN A 7 -8.12 -15.50 -7.71
N ASP A 8 -8.56 -14.32 -8.15
CA ASP A 8 -9.82 -14.16 -8.91
C ASP A 8 -9.83 -15.01 -10.19
N THR A 9 -8.69 -15.06 -10.90
CA THR A 9 -8.56 -15.84 -12.13
C THR A 9 -8.64 -17.34 -11.85
N LEU A 10 -7.94 -17.82 -10.84
CA LEU A 10 -7.92 -19.24 -10.50
C LEU A 10 -9.23 -19.72 -9.88
N GLU A 11 -9.88 -18.89 -9.07
CA GLU A 11 -11.22 -19.13 -8.57
C GLU A 11 -12.21 -19.27 -9.74
N ALA A 12 -12.16 -18.35 -10.71
CA ALA A 12 -12.99 -18.41 -11.92
C ALA A 12 -12.69 -19.64 -12.81
N LEU A 13 -11.44 -20.14 -12.79
CA LEU A 13 -11.04 -21.37 -13.48
C LEU A 13 -11.37 -22.64 -12.68
N GLY A 14 -11.96 -22.52 -11.48
CA GLY A 14 -12.29 -23.66 -10.62
C GLY A 14 -11.07 -24.39 -10.08
N ARG A 15 -9.96 -23.68 -9.84
CA ARG A 15 -8.68 -24.21 -9.31
C ARG A 15 -8.39 -23.65 -7.90
N PRO A 16 -9.21 -23.96 -6.89
CA PRO A 16 -9.05 -23.44 -5.53
C PRO A 16 -7.77 -23.95 -4.83
N GLU A 17 -7.15 -25.02 -5.31
CA GLU A 17 -5.88 -25.55 -4.80
C GLU A 17 -4.67 -24.66 -5.14
N ASP A 18 -4.78 -23.84 -6.18
CA ASP A 18 -3.70 -23.00 -6.70
C ASP A 18 -3.80 -21.54 -6.25
N ILE A 19 -4.84 -21.17 -5.50
CA ILE A 19 -5.03 -19.82 -4.96
C ILE A 19 -4.11 -19.58 -3.76
N PHE A 20 -3.79 -18.32 -3.49
CA PHE A 20 -3.16 -17.90 -2.25
C PHE A 20 -4.21 -17.77 -1.14
N HIS A 21 -4.33 -18.78 -0.30
CA HIS A 21 -5.30 -18.85 0.80
C HIS A 21 -4.76 -19.74 1.94
N ASP A 22 -5.35 -19.65 3.13
CA ASP A 22 -4.91 -20.41 4.29
C ASP A 22 -5.09 -21.93 4.14
N ASN A 23 -5.99 -22.37 3.28
CA ASN A 23 -6.24 -23.80 2.99
C ASN A 23 -5.45 -24.34 1.79
N SER A 24 -4.71 -23.51 1.08
CA SER A 24 -3.98 -23.86 -0.15
C SER A 24 -2.55 -23.31 -0.11
N ILE A 25 -2.13 -22.46 -1.05
CA ILE A 25 -0.81 -21.85 -1.06
C ILE A 25 -0.74 -20.73 0.00
N GLN A 26 -0.14 -21.03 1.14
CA GLN A 26 -0.09 -20.12 2.29
C GLN A 26 1.02 -19.07 2.17
N LEU A 27 0.70 -17.80 2.46
CA LEU A 27 1.69 -16.73 2.67
C LEU A 27 1.63 -16.26 4.12
N LYS A 28 2.54 -16.78 4.95
CA LYS A 28 2.53 -16.49 6.40
C LYS A 28 3.27 -15.19 6.71
N ALA A 29 2.64 -14.32 7.51
CA ALA A 29 3.29 -13.16 8.12
C ALA A 29 4.19 -13.56 9.31
N ILE A 30 5.28 -14.29 9.04
CA ILE A 30 6.16 -14.91 10.06
C ILE A 30 6.70 -13.86 11.05
N PHE A 31 7.14 -12.71 10.56
CA PHE A 31 7.71 -11.66 11.41
C PHE A 31 6.67 -11.04 12.35
N ALA A 32 5.44 -10.83 11.88
CA ALA A 32 4.37 -10.29 12.72
C ALA A 32 3.94 -11.30 13.80
N LYS A 33 3.87 -12.60 13.45
CA LYS A 33 3.62 -13.68 14.42
C LYS A 33 4.71 -13.77 15.47
N GLN A 34 5.97 -13.67 15.06
CA GLN A 34 7.10 -13.70 15.99
C GLN A 34 7.10 -12.50 16.94
N SER A 35 6.78 -11.30 16.44
CA SER A 35 6.66 -10.11 17.31
C SER A 35 5.53 -10.24 18.32
N PHE A 36 4.41 -10.87 17.93
CA PHE A 36 3.27 -11.08 18.83
C PHE A 36 3.60 -12.07 19.95
N LEU A 37 4.26 -13.19 19.61
CA LEU A 37 4.72 -14.18 20.59
C LEU A 37 5.72 -13.57 21.58
N ARG A 38 6.61 -12.69 21.09
CA ARG A 38 7.60 -12.00 21.93
C ARG A 38 6.98 -10.94 22.86
N ALA A 39 5.80 -10.42 22.52
CA ALA A 39 5.11 -9.41 23.32
C ALA A 39 4.29 -10.00 24.48
N GLU A 40 4.35 -11.32 24.73
CA GLU A 40 3.58 -12.02 25.77
C GLU A 40 2.06 -11.74 25.73
N LEU A 41 1.52 -11.29 24.58
CA LEU A 41 0.08 -11.31 24.37
C LEU A 41 -0.33 -12.77 24.19
N GLN A 42 -0.74 -13.40 25.29
CA GLN A 42 -1.47 -14.65 25.19
C GLN A 42 -2.77 -14.42 24.39
N PRO A 43 -3.24 -15.41 23.62
CA PRO A 43 -4.55 -15.33 22.99
C PRO A 43 -5.60 -15.16 24.09
N ASP A 44 -6.20 -13.97 24.14
CA ASP A 44 -7.14 -13.60 25.20
C ASP A 44 -8.39 -12.99 24.60
N ILE A 45 -9.55 -13.38 25.14
CA ILE A 45 -10.86 -12.88 24.76
C ILE A 45 -11.46 -12.21 25.99
N GLU A 46 -11.50 -10.88 25.97
CA GLU A 46 -12.10 -10.10 27.03
C GLU A 46 -13.56 -9.77 26.66
N MET A 47 -14.48 -10.13 27.55
CA MET A 47 -15.90 -9.87 27.39
C MET A 47 -16.43 -8.98 28.51
N LEU A 48 -17.29 -8.02 28.16
CA LEU A 48 -18.13 -7.30 29.11
C LEU A 48 -19.59 -7.55 28.76
N ASP A 49 -20.33 -8.03 29.75
CA ASP A 49 -21.68 -8.55 29.63
C ASP A 49 -21.79 -9.63 28.54
N LYS A 50 -22.19 -9.23 27.33
CA LYS A 50 -22.42 -10.09 26.15
C LYS A 50 -21.68 -9.60 24.91
N LYS A 51 -20.68 -8.72 25.07
CA LYS A 51 -19.89 -8.16 23.97
C LYS A 51 -18.41 -8.47 24.14
N ILE A 52 -17.76 -8.79 23.03
CA ILE A 52 -16.31 -8.93 22.96
C ILE A 52 -15.71 -7.53 22.94
N ILE A 53 -14.87 -7.20 23.93
CA ILE A 53 -14.14 -5.93 23.99
C ILE A 53 -12.76 -6.07 23.34
N ARG A 54 -12.10 -7.20 23.59
CA ARG A 54 -10.77 -7.49 23.05
C ARG A 54 -10.71 -8.95 22.64
N ILE A 55 -10.12 -9.21 21.48
CA ILE A 55 -9.76 -10.54 21.03
C ILE A 55 -8.38 -10.48 20.41
N THR A 56 -7.55 -11.49 20.69
CA THR A 56 -6.32 -11.67 19.94
C THR A 56 -6.63 -12.06 18.50
N GLN A 57 -6.23 -11.21 17.56
CA GLN A 57 -6.42 -11.46 16.13
C GLN A 57 -5.35 -12.41 15.59
N GLU A 58 -5.79 -13.54 15.02
CA GLU A 58 -4.90 -14.41 14.26
C GLU A 58 -4.59 -13.81 12.88
N LEU A 59 -3.30 -13.83 12.50
CA LEU A 59 -2.83 -13.32 11.22
C LEU A 59 -2.76 -14.46 10.18
N GLY A 60 -3.58 -14.36 9.13
CA GLY A 60 -3.64 -15.28 8.01
C GLY A 60 -2.91 -14.80 6.76
N THR A 61 -3.11 -15.53 5.66
CA THR A 61 -2.61 -15.20 4.32
C THR A 61 -3.27 -13.91 3.80
N ALA A 62 -4.55 -13.72 4.08
CA ALA A 62 -5.26 -12.50 3.70
C ALA A 62 -4.65 -11.25 4.36
N ASP A 63 -4.32 -11.34 5.67
CA ASP A 63 -3.67 -10.25 6.40
C ASP A 63 -2.30 -9.92 5.80
N PHE A 64 -1.51 -10.93 5.42
CA PHE A 64 -0.23 -10.71 4.76
C PHE A 64 -0.40 -9.90 3.46
N ILE A 65 -1.36 -10.27 2.61
CA ILE A 65 -1.57 -9.62 1.32
C ILE A 65 -2.07 -8.18 1.50
N VAL A 66 -3.03 -7.93 2.41
CA VAL A 66 -3.56 -6.58 2.62
C VAL A 66 -2.53 -5.63 3.24
N HIS A 67 -1.68 -6.11 4.16
CA HIS A 67 -0.58 -5.30 4.69
C HIS A 67 0.40 -4.86 3.59
N HIS A 68 0.64 -5.69 2.58
CA HIS A 68 1.45 -5.31 1.42
C HIS A 68 0.74 -4.32 0.49
N ILE A 69 -0.60 -4.36 0.40
CA ILE A 69 -1.36 -3.29 -0.26
C ILE A 69 -1.20 -1.97 0.47
N HIS A 70 -1.36 -1.96 1.79
CA HIS A 70 -1.16 -0.75 2.59
C HIS A 70 0.26 -0.20 2.40
N ALA A 71 1.28 -1.05 2.51
CA ALA A 71 2.66 -0.66 2.24
C ALA A 71 2.81 -0.06 0.84
N PHE A 72 2.28 -0.70 -0.20
CA PHE A 72 2.33 -0.18 -1.57
C PHE A 72 1.67 1.21 -1.68
N THR A 73 0.47 1.39 -1.14
CA THR A 73 -0.24 2.69 -1.18
C THR A 73 0.54 3.78 -0.45
N ILE A 74 1.12 3.48 0.71
CA ILE A 74 1.96 4.43 1.46
C ILE A 74 3.20 4.80 0.66
N HIS A 75 3.89 3.82 0.06
CA HIS A 75 5.10 4.09 -0.73
C HIS A 75 4.79 4.91 -1.98
N VAL A 76 3.67 4.66 -2.66
CA VAL A 76 3.25 5.45 -3.84
C VAL A 76 2.90 6.88 -3.42
N THR A 77 2.15 7.07 -2.35
CA THR A 77 1.85 8.41 -1.81
C THR A 77 3.13 9.15 -1.42
N LEU A 78 4.05 8.47 -0.73
CA LEU A 78 5.35 9.06 -0.36
C LEU A 78 6.18 9.40 -1.60
N LEU A 79 6.19 8.55 -2.64
CA LEU A 79 6.89 8.80 -3.89
C LEU A 79 6.34 10.06 -4.59
N ILE A 80 5.02 10.20 -4.67
CA ILE A 80 4.38 11.37 -5.31
C ILE A 80 4.72 12.65 -4.55
N LEU A 81 4.54 12.66 -3.23
CA LEU A 81 4.81 13.84 -2.39
C LEU A 81 6.30 14.20 -2.37
N SER A 82 7.19 13.21 -2.20
CA SER A 82 8.64 13.46 -2.20
C SER A 82 9.13 13.94 -3.55
N LYS A 83 8.60 13.41 -4.67
CA LYS A 83 8.88 13.94 -6.01
C LYS A 83 8.42 15.40 -6.12
N GLY A 84 7.22 15.74 -5.68
CA GLY A 84 6.70 17.12 -5.69
C GLY A 84 7.63 18.08 -4.96
N VAL A 85 8.09 17.70 -3.76
CA VAL A 85 9.01 18.48 -2.94
C VAL A 85 10.40 18.61 -3.57
N LEU A 86 11.02 17.48 -3.95
CA LEU A 86 12.40 17.45 -4.44
C LEU A 86 12.56 18.17 -5.78
N TYR A 87 11.54 18.13 -6.64
CA TYR A 87 11.56 18.75 -7.97
C TYR A 87 10.78 20.07 -8.03
N ALA A 88 10.53 20.71 -6.88
CA ALA A 88 9.79 21.97 -6.84
C ALA A 88 10.54 23.14 -7.47
N ARG A 89 11.84 23.25 -7.19
CA ARG A 89 12.65 24.41 -7.62
C ARG A 89 13.18 24.28 -9.04
N ASN A 90 13.55 23.06 -9.45
CA ASN A 90 14.02 22.75 -10.78
C ASN A 90 13.82 21.27 -11.09
N SER A 91 13.94 20.93 -12.36
CA SER A 91 14.02 19.57 -12.86
C SER A 91 14.90 19.55 -14.10
N ARG A 92 15.26 18.35 -14.57
CA ARG A 92 15.97 18.24 -15.85
C ARG A 92 15.12 18.72 -17.04
N PHE A 93 13.80 18.68 -16.91
CA PHE A 93 12.86 18.99 -18.00
C PHE A 93 12.53 20.49 -18.08
N VAL A 94 12.30 21.11 -16.92
CA VAL A 94 12.10 22.57 -16.73
C VAL A 94 13.03 23.01 -15.61
N SER A 95 14.01 23.85 -15.93
CA SER A 95 15.10 24.24 -15.01
C SER A 95 14.73 25.37 -14.06
N ASP A 96 13.76 26.19 -14.44
CA ASP A 96 13.36 27.46 -13.83
C ASP A 96 11.98 27.38 -13.15
N LYS A 97 11.60 26.19 -12.67
CA LYS A 97 10.30 25.96 -11.98
C LYS A 97 10.11 26.86 -10.76
N LEU A 98 11.18 27.31 -10.12
CA LEU A 98 11.13 28.25 -9.01
C LEU A 98 10.43 29.56 -9.39
N GLU A 99 10.64 30.05 -10.61
CA GLU A 99 10.05 31.30 -11.12
C GLU A 99 8.56 31.17 -11.40
N LEU A 100 8.10 29.95 -11.74
CA LEU A 100 6.68 29.65 -11.97
C LEU A 100 5.88 29.55 -10.64
N GLY A 101 6.57 29.44 -9.50
CA GLY A 101 5.97 29.38 -8.17
C GLY A 101 5.51 27.99 -7.74
N PHE A 102 4.70 27.92 -6.69
CA PHE A 102 4.21 26.64 -6.13
C PHE A 102 3.00 26.08 -6.86
N THR A 103 2.09 26.95 -7.32
CA THR A 103 0.83 26.55 -7.97
C THR A 103 0.76 27.21 -9.35
N TYR A 104 0.86 26.38 -10.39
CA TYR A 104 0.72 26.79 -11.79
C TYR A 104 0.32 25.58 -12.63
N PRO A 105 -0.47 25.73 -13.72
CA PRO A 105 -1.02 24.57 -14.44
C PRO A 105 0.00 23.81 -15.30
N CYS A 106 0.93 24.54 -15.94
CA CYS A 106 1.94 24.01 -16.87
C CYS A 106 2.97 25.08 -17.28
N ASP A 107 4.01 24.66 -18.00
CA ASP A 107 4.98 25.47 -18.77
C ASP A 107 4.71 25.35 -20.29
N GLY A 108 3.43 25.39 -20.68
CA GLY A 108 2.95 25.31 -22.08
C GLY A 108 3.05 23.92 -22.76
N PRO A 109 2.61 23.81 -24.04
CA PRO A 109 2.58 22.54 -24.78
C PRO A 109 3.95 22.10 -25.34
N GLY A 110 4.99 22.91 -25.15
CA GLY A 110 6.35 22.62 -25.61
C GLY A 110 6.91 21.33 -24.99
N ARG A 111 8.01 20.83 -25.55
CA ARG A 111 8.74 19.64 -25.06
C ARG A 111 7.90 18.35 -24.96
N GLY A 112 6.76 18.27 -25.65
CA GLY A 112 5.82 17.13 -25.59
C GLY A 112 4.69 17.28 -24.56
N GLY A 113 4.59 18.43 -23.88
CA GLY A 113 3.60 18.73 -22.86
C GLY A 113 4.20 18.81 -21.46
N THR A 114 3.82 19.84 -20.70
CA THR A 114 4.32 20.13 -19.35
C THR A 114 3.18 20.23 -18.32
N CYS A 115 2.07 19.57 -18.57
CA CYS A 115 0.93 19.54 -17.65
C CYS A 115 1.33 18.89 -16.32
N GLN A 116 0.74 19.38 -15.22
CA GLN A 116 0.87 18.76 -13.89
C GLN A 116 2.31 18.61 -13.40
N ILE A 117 3.14 19.60 -13.72
CA ILE A 117 4.52 19.64 -13.23
C ILE A 117 4.67 20.47 -11.95
N SER A 118 3.67 21.27 -11.57
CA SER A 118 3.80 22.08 -10.35
C SER A 118 3.81 21.17 -9.11
N PRO A 119 4.41 21.62 -8.00
CA PRO A 119 4.33 20.87 -6.73
C PRO A 119 2.93 20.77 -6.13
N TRP A 120 1.98 21.60 -6.60
CA TRP A 120 0.60 21.57 -6.18
C TRP A 120 -0.21 20.46 -6.87
N ASP A 121 0.16 20.11 -8.11
CA ASP A 121 -0.43 19.01 -8.87
C ASP A 121 0.05 17.64 -8.36
#